data_AF-A0A0F9NUA2-F1
#
_entry.id   AF-A0A0F9NUA2-F1
#
_cell.length_a   1.000
_cell.length_b   1.000
_cell.length_c   1.000
_cell.angle_alpha   90.00
_cell.angle_beta   90.00
_cell.angle_gamma   90.00
#
_symmetry.space_group_name_H-M   'P 1'
#
loop_
_entity.id
_entity.type
_entity.pdbx_description
1 polymer ?
#
loop_
_entity_poly.entity_id
_entity_poly.type
_entity_poly.pdbx_seq_one_letter_code
_entity_poly.pdbx_strand_id
1 'polypeptide(L)'
;MSDVVSKGEEAGLPWLILKTEWETLCGYVGLPKEHPLAGTQETSESPMQPARTFDTIYNWWMEGHSIVCHGGLTFSGWGDGELRPEGFYWLGFDCNHAGDLAPGLPGGPLRDDVYRDEEYVEGECRKLARQIAAVTGGDDGE
;
A
#
# COMPACT_ATOMS: atom_id res chain seq x y z
N MET A 1 14.96 -11.59 7.38
CA MET A 1 14.96 -10.10 7.42
C MET A 1 14.27 -9.61 6.18
N SER A 2 13.49 -8.54 6.30
CA SER A 2 12.85 -7.93 5.14
C SER A 2 13.86 -7.14 4.31
N ASP A 3 13.63 -7.04 3.00
CA ASP A 3 14.52 -6.32 2.08
C ASP A 3 13.72 -5.67 0.95
N VAL A 4 14.24 -4.58 0.38
CA VAL A 4 13.67 -3.91 -0.79
C VAL A 4 14.10 -4.69 -2.03
N VAL A 5 13.14 -5.32 -2.69
CA VAL A 5 13.40 -6.10 -3.92
C VAL A 5 13.39 -5.21 -5.15
N SER A 6 12.42 -4.30 -5.21
CA SER A 6 12.20 -3.44 -6.37
C SER A 6 11.59 -2.11 -5.94
N LYS A 7 11.77 -1.08 -6.77
CA LYS A 7 11.20 0.24 -6.55
C LYS A 7 11.10 1.02 -7.86
N GLY A 8 10.18 1.95 -7.90
CA GLY A 8 10.00 2.84 -9.04
C GLY A 8 9.09 4.00 -8.71
N GLU A 9 8.55 4.62 -9.74
CA GLU A 9 7.58 5.71 -9.65
C GLU A 9 6.44 5.46 -10.63
N GLU A 10 5.23 5.85 -10.26
CA GLU A 10 4.06 5.84 -11.13
C GLU A 10 3.14 7.00 -10.73
N ALA A 11 2.64 7.76 -11.72
CA ALA A 11 1.80 8.94 -11.48
C ALA A 11 2.41 9.97 -10.50
N GLY A 12 3.75 10.09 -10.47
CA GLY A 12 4.47 10.99 -9.56
C GLY A 12 4.57 10.49 -8.12
N LEU A 13 4.14 9.26 -7.84
CA LEU A 13 4.23 8.64 -6.52
C LEU A 13 5.27 7.52 -6.53
N PRO A 14 6.23 7.51 -5.59
CA PRO A 14 7.17 6.39 -5.46
C PRO A 14 6.43 5.13 -5.02
N TRP A 15 6.88 3.99 -5.52
CA TRP A 15 6.43 2.68 -5.04
C TRP A 15 7.63 1.78 -4.78
N LEU A 16 7.46 0.80 -3.90
CA LEU A 16 8.46 -0.22 -3.61
C LEU A 16 7.82 -1.57 -3.30
N ILE A 17 8.62 -2.62 -3.48
CA ILE A 17 8.29 -4.01 -3.15
C ILE A 17 9.23 -4.45 -2.04
N LEU A 18 8.66 -4.92 -0.93
CA LEU A 18 9.43 -5.55 0.15
C LEU A 18 9.25 -7.06 0.11
N LYS A 19 10.35 -7.79 0.19
CA LYS A 19 10.30 -9.20 0.59
C LYS A 19 10.21 -9.26 2.10
N THR A 20 9.23 -9.98 2.65
CA THR A 20 9.04 -10.11 4.10
C THR A 20 9.82 -11.30 4.67
N GLU A 21 9.78 -11.47 5.99
CA GLU A 21 10.33 -12.67 6.64
C GLU A 21 9.62 -13.97 6.24
N TRP A 22 8.38 -13.89 5.75
CA TRP A 22 7.60 -15.04 5.26
C TRP A 22 7.85 -15.33 3.76
N GLU A 23 8.86 -14.69 3.18
CA GLU A 23 9.25 -14.80 1.78
C GLU A 23 8.18 -14.35 0.75
N THR A 24 7.14 -13.65 1.22
CA THR A 24 6.15 -12.99 0.38
C THR A 24 6.66 -11.64 -0.11
N LEU A 25 6.12 -11.16 -1.24
CA LEU A 25 6.39 -9.85 -1.79
C LEU A 25 5.20 -8.92 -1.51
N CYS A 26 5.41 -7.83 -0.78
CA CYS A 26 4.37 -6.88 -0.43
C CYS A 26 4.63 -5.53 -1.10
N GLY A 27 3.56 -4.85 -1.53
CA GLY A 27 3.63 -3.61 -2.29
C GLY A 27 3.27 -2.38 -1.48
N TYR A 28 3.98 -1.28 -1.72
CA TYR A 28 3.79 -0.02 -1.01
C TYR A 28 3.91 1.17 -1.96
N VAL A 29 3.06 2.18 -1.78
CA VAL A 29 3.07 3.47 -2.50
C VAL A 29 3.23 4.60 -1.50
N GLY A 30 4.22 5.45 -1.74
CA GLY A 30 4.55 6.60 -0.90
C GLY A 30 3.82 7.85 -1.35
N LEU A 31 3.20 8.53 -0.40
CA LEU A 31 2.47 9.77 -0.60
C LEU A 31 3.30 10.92 -0.03
N PRO A 32 3.41 12.06 -0.73
CA PRO A 32 3.92 13.30 -0.13
C PRO A 32 3.14 13.65 1.14
N LYS A 33 3.81 14.34 2.07
CA LYS A 33 3.20 14.74 3.35
C LYS A 33 1.92 15.55 3.19
N GLU A 34 1.82 16.32 2.11
CA GLU A 34 0.71 17.20 1.80
C GLU A 34 -0.46 16.48 1.10
N HIS A 35 -0.30 15.20 0.72
CA HIS A 35 -1.33 14.46 0.01
C HIS A 35 -2.60 14.28 0.88
N PRO A 36 -3.83 14.42 0.35
CA PRO A 36 -5.07 14.31 1.15
C PRO A 36 -5.21 12.99 1.92
N LEU A 37 -4.71 11.90 1.33
CA LEU A 37 -4.67 10.57 1.95
C LEU A 37 -3.50 10.34 2.91
N ALA A 38 -2.55 11.26 3.02
CA ALA A 38 -1.45 11.11 3.97
C ALA A 38 -2.00 11.24 5.40
N GLY A 39 -1.64 10.27 6.25
CA GLY A 39 -2.02 10.31 7.66
C GLY A 39 -1.38 11.51 8.38
N THR A 40 -1.96 11.98 9.47
CA THR A 40 -1.32 12.98 10.34
C THR A 40 -0.23 12.32 11.17
N GLN A 41 0.89 13.01 11.42
CA GLN A 41 1.87 12.55 12.44
C GLN A 41 1.30 12.67 13.87
N GLU A 42 0.25 13.48 14.04
CA GLU A 42 -0.50 13.57 15.29
C GLU A 42 -1.50 12.40 15.36
N THR A 43 -1.48 11.65 16.47
CA THR A 43 -2.24 10.42 16.81
C THR A 43 -1.51 9.09 16.57
N SER A 44 -0.38 8.92 17.26
CA SER A 44 0.20 7.60 17.55
C SER A 44 -0.53 6.82 18.66
N GLU A 45 -1.76 7.20 19.06
CA GLU A 45 -2.47 6.54 20.17
C GLU A 45 -3.69 5.71 19.75
N SER A 46 -4.09 5.74 18.48
CA SER A 46 -5.10 4.82 17.95
C SER A 46 -4.48 3.94 16.86
N PRO A 47 -4.36 2.62 17.06
CA PRO A 47 -3.85 1.69 16.05
C PRO A 47 -4.78 1.51 14.85
N MET A 48 -5.92 2.21 14.80
CA MET A 48 -6.87 2.15 13.71
C MET A 48 -7.02 3.54 13.09
N GLN A 49 -6.28 3.70 11.98
CA GLN A 49 -6.41 4.69 10.91
C GLN A 49 -6.21 6.17 11.30
N PRO A 50 -5.26 6.89 10.68
CA PRO A 50 -5.27 8.34 10.76
C PRO A 50 -6.54 8.83 10.07
N ALA A 51 -7.38 9.55 10.81
CA ALA A 51 -8.74 9.95 10.42
C ALA A 51 -8.84 10.46 8.98
N ARG A 52 -7.82 11.17 8.47
CA ARG A 52 -7.79 11.69 7.09
C ARG A 52 -7.81 10.61 6.00
N THR A 53 -7.03 9.53 6.17
CA THR A 53 -6.97 8.46 5.17
C THR A 53 -8.30 7.73 5.11
N PHE A 54 -8.90 7.40 6.26
CA PHE A 54 -10.18 6.72 6.29
C PHE A 54 -11.32 7.61 5.79
N ASP A 55 -11.44 8.84 6.28
CA ASP A 55 -12.52 9.75 5.88
C ASP A 55 -12.49 10.03 4.37
N THR A 56 -11.30 10.26 3.80
CA THR A 56 -11.16 10.53 2.37
C THR A 56 -11.46 9.29 1.53
N ILE A 57 -10.93 8.11 1.89
CA ILE A 57 -11.23 6.85 1.18
C ILE A 57 -12.72 6.51 1.29
N TYR A 58 -13.31 6.72 2.47
CA TYR A 58 -14.72 6.46 2.72
C TYR A 58 -15.61 7.39 1.89
N ASN A 59 -15.33 8.69 1.85
CA ASN A 59 -16.09 9.63 1.03
C ASN A 59 -15.96 9.30 -0.47
N TRP A 60 -14.77 8.95 -0.93
CA TRP A 60 -14.58 8.53 -2.33
C TRP A 60 -15.35 7.24 -2.65
N TRP A 61 -15.43 6.33 -1.68
CA TRP A 61 -16.30 5.15 -1.74
C TRP A 61 -17.79 5.47 -1.79
N MET A 62 -18.24 6.45 -1.01
CA MET A 62 -19.62 6.92 -1.06
C MET A 62 -19.97 7.57 -2.42
N GLU A 63 -18.98 8.13 -3.12
CA GLU A 63 -19.10 8.65 -4.50
C GLU A 63 -19.04 7.55 -5.57
N GLY A 64 -18.85 6.29 -5.17
CA GLY A 64 -18.83 5.13 -6.06
C GLY A 64 -17.44 4.70 -6.54
N HIS A 65 -16.38 5.26 -5.97
CA HIS A 65 -14.99 4.93 -6.30
C HIS A 65 -14.37 4.00 -5.26
N SER A 66 -13.49 3.07 -5.63
CA SER A 66 -12.84 2.19 -4.67
C SER A 66 -11.35 2.16 -4.92
N ILE A 67 -10.54 2.23 -3.85
CA ILE A 67 -9.15 1.83 -3.92
C ILE A 67 -9.11 0.30 -3.94
N VAL A 68 -8.73 -0.24 -5.08
CA VAL A 68 -8.59 -1.67 -5.30
C VAL A 68 -7.11 -2.00 -5.46
N CYS A 69 -6.60 -2.84 -4.58
CA CYS A 69 -5.33 -3.55 -4.72
C CYS A 69 -5.50 -4.97 -4.20
N HIS A 70 -4.51 -5.83 -4.41
CA HIS A 70 -4.51 -7.20 -3.94
C HIS A 70 -4.78 -7.25 -2.43
N GLY A 71 -5.81 -7.98 -2.00
CA GLY A 71 -6.19 -8.07 -0.58
C GLY A 71 -6.76 -6.79 0.03
N GLY A 72 -6.69 -5.65 -0.67
CA GLY A 72 -7.02 -4.33 -0.14
C GLY A 72 -5.84 -3.66 0.57
N LEU A 73 -6.06 -2.45 1.08
CA LEU A 73 -5.06 -1.73 1.86
C LEU A 73 -4.92 -2.39 3.24
N THR A 74 -3.72 -2.90 3.54
CA THR A 74 -3.39 -3.56 4.81
C THR A 74 -2.27 -2.86 5.57
N PHE A 75 -1.64 -1.85 4.97
CA PHE A 75 -0.63 -1.02 5.60
C PHE A 75 -0.89 0.47 5.38
N SER A 76 -0.66 1.25 6.43
CA SER A 76 -0.63 2.72 6.37
C SER A 76 0.33 3.25 7.43
N GLY A 77 1.35 4.03 7.06
CA GLY A 77 2.31 4.55 8.03
C GLY A 77 3.40 5.43 7.44
N TRP A 78 4.00 6.27 8.27
CA TRP A 78 5.15 7.09 7.88
C TRP A 78 6.39 6.21 7.61
N GLY A 79 7.24 6.65 6.67
CA GLY A 79 8.49 5.99 6.37
C GLY A 79 9.39 5.84 7.61
N ASP A 80 10.02 4.67 7.72
CA ASP A 80 10.91 4.29 8.82
C ASP A 80 12.38 4.67 8.56
N GLY A 81 12.69 5.15 7.36
CA GLY A 81 14.04 5.53 6.95
C GLY A 81 14.96 4.36 6.61
N GLU A 82 14.54 3.12 6.88
CA GLU A 82 15.30 1.91 6.62
C GLU A 82 14.84 1.23 5.33
N LEU A 83 13.58 0.81 5.30
CA LEU A 83 12.97 0.11 4.15
C LEU A 83 12.08 1.05 3.35
N ARG A 84 11.36 1.92 4.06
CA ARG A 84 10.48 2.94 3.49
C ARG A 84 11.09 4.30 3.77
N PRO A 85 11.60 5.00 2.75
CA PRO A 85 12.18 6.34 2.91
C PRO A 85 11.30 7.28 3.73
N GLU A 86 11.94 8.03 4.63
CA GLU A 86 11.31 9.14 5.35
C GLU A 86 10.78 10.20 4.39
N GLY A 87 9.88 11.06 4.87
CA GLY A 87 9.27 12.12 4.07
C GLY A 87 8.03 11.69 3.29
N PHE A 88 7.70 10.40 3.30
CA PHE A 88 6.49 9.85 2.68
C PHE A 88 5.59 9.14 3.69
N TYR A 89 4.28 9.27 3.48
CA TYR A 89 3.27 8.42 4.11
C TYR A 89 2.98 7.25 3.18
N TRP A 90 3.24 6.02 3.62
CA TRP A 90 3.15 4.85 2.78
C TRP A 90 1.81 4.13 2.99
N LEU A 91 1.12 3.86 1.89
CA LEU A 91 -0.03 2.95 1.83
C LEU A 91 0.42 1.65 1.17
N GLY A 92 -0.05 0.50 1.63
CA GLY A 92 0.39 -0.78 1.07
C GLY A 92 -0.59 -1.92 1.28
N PHE A 93 -0.24 -3.03 0.63
CA PHE A 93 -0.95 -4.30 0.66
C PHE A 93 0.05 -5.44 0.86
N ASP A 94 -0.40 -6.53 1.47
CA ASP A 94 0.42 -7.73 1.66
C ASP A 94 -0.04 -8.87 0.75
N CYS A 95 0.90 -9.69 0.29
CA CYS A 95 0.62 -10.93 -0.42
C CYS A 95 0.78 -12.14 0.51
N ASN A 96 0.08 -12.09 1.64
CA ASN A 96 0.01 -13.18 2.62
C ASN A 96 -1.45 -13.47 3.00
N HIS A 97 -2.35 -13.45 2.01
CA HIS A 97 -3.77 -13.76 2.19
C HIS A 97 -4.05 -15.24 1.91
N ALA A 98 -5.27 -15.68 2.22
CA ALA A 98 -5.73 -17.01 1.83
C ALA A 98 -5.67 -17.16 0.31
N GLY A 99 -4.89 -18.14 -0.17
CA GLY A 99 -4.64 -18.39 -1.58
C GLY A 99 -3.33 -17.79 -2.11
N ASP A 100 -2.61 -17.01 -1.31
CA ASP A 100 -1.24 -16.62 -1.65
C ASP A 100 -0.24 -17.63 -1.09
N LEU A 101 0.77 -17.93 -1.91
CA LEU A 101 1.89 -18.73 -1.45
C LEU A 101 2.84 -17.86 -0.64
N ALA A 102 3.03 -18.22 0.63
CA ALA A 102 4.02 -17.66 1.53
C ALA A 102 5.09 -18.73 1.88
N PRO A 103 6.20 -18.83 1.11
CA PRO A 103 7.16 -19.92 1.25
C PRO A 103 7.81 -20.03 2.63
N GLY A 104 7.90 -18.91 3.37
CA GLY A 104 8.47 -18.88 4.72
C GLY A 104 7.52 -19.32 5.83
N LEU A 105 6.22 -19.54 5.56
CA LEU A 105 5.29 -20.00 6.58
C LEU A 105 5.49 -21.49 6.91
N PRO A 106 5.40 -21.86 8.20
CA PRO A 106 5.43 -23.26 8.60
C PRO A 106 4.16 -23.97 8.11
N GLY A 107 4.33 -25.14 7.49
CA GLY A 107 3.22 -25.94 6.94
C GLY A 107 3.26 -26.12 5.43
N GLY A 108 4.10 -25.34 4.73
CA GLY A 108 4.24 -25.42 3.27
C GLY A 108 3.02 -24.87 2.52
N PRO A 109 3.08 -24.84 1.17
CA PRO A 109 1.95 -24.41 0.34
C PRO A 109 0.69 -25.22 0.64
N LEU A 110 -0.47 -24.57 0.72
CA LEU A 110 -1.73 -25.26 0.52
C LEU A 110 -1.87 -25.63 -0.96
N ARG A 111 -2.65 -26.69 -1.22
CA ARG A 111 -2.95 -27.11 -2.60
C ARG A 111 -3.70 -25.95 -3.26
N ASP A 112 -3.07 -25.35 -4.27
CA ASP A 112 -3.58 -24.25 -5.12
C ASP A 112 -3.16 -22.81 -4.70
N ASP A 113 -2.28 -22.63 -3.71
CA ASP A 113 -1.70 -21.30 -3.41
C ASP A 113 -0.84 -20.77 -4.58
N VAL A 114 -0.91 -19.46 -4.82
CA VAL A 114 -0.19 -18.78 -5.91
C VAL A 114 0.83 -17.82 -5.35
N TYR A 115 2.08 -17.95 -5.79
CA TYR A 115 3.09 -16.94 -5.47
C TYR A 115 2.85 -15.66 -6.25
N ARG A 116 2.74 -14.54 -5.53
CA ARG A 116 2.69 -13.21 -6.14
C ARG A 116 4.11 -12.76 -6.40
N ASP A 117 4.52 -12.93 -7.64
CA ASP A 117 5.86 -12.56 -8.10
C ASP A 117 6.03 -11.04 -8.23
N GLU A 118 7.25 -10.62 -8.55
CA GLU A 118 7.60 -9.20 -8.64
C GLU A 118 6.78 -8.47 -9.71
N GLU A 119 6.53 -9.09 -10.87
CA GLU A 119 5.74 -8.50 -11.95
C GLU A 119 4.28 -8.25 -11.52
N TYR A 120 3.67 -9.22 -10.85
CA TYR A 120 2.33 -9.07 -10.30
C TYR A 120 2.27 -7.94 -9.27
N VAL A 121 3.18 -7.93 -8.30
CA VAL A 121 3.17 -6.94 -7.20
C VAL A 121 3.50 -5.55 -7.73
N GLU A 122 4.40 -5.42 -8.70
CA GLU A 122 4.66 -4.15 -9.40
C GLU A 122 3.39 -3.65 -10.10
N GLY A 123 2.68 -4.52 -10.82
CA GLY A 123 1.42 -4.18 -11.48
C GLY A 123 0.38 -3.63 -10.49
N GLU A 124 0.24 -4.27 -9.32
CA GLU A 124 -0.64 -3.82 -8.25
C GLU A 124 -0.18 -2.49 -7.63
N CYS A 125 1.13 -2.30 -7.42
CA CYS A 125 1.71 -1.02 -6.96
C CYS A 125 1.39 0.13 -7.93
N ARG A 126 1.61 -0.08 -9.23
CA ARG A 126 1.32 0.93 -10.27
C ARG A 126 -0.17 1.23 -10.34
N LYS A 127 -1.02 0.20 -10.26
CA LYS A 127 -2.49 0.36 -10.22
C LYS A 127 -2.91 1.16 -8.99
N LEU A 128 -2.34 0.88 -7.83
CA LEU A 128 -2.61 1.59 -6.58
C LEU A 128 -2.16 3.06 -6.67
N ALA A 129 -0.97 3.32 -7.17
CA ALA A 129 -0.43 4.67 -7.34
C ALA A 129 -1.32 5.54 -8.24
N ARG A 130 -1.80 5.01 -9.37
CA ARG A 130 -2.73 5.72 -10.25
C ARG A 130 -4.05 6.06 -9.58
N GLN A 131 -4.60 5.14 -8.79
CA GLN A 131 -5.82 5.39 -8.02
C GLN A 131 -5.61 6.47 -6.97
N ILE A 132 -4.53 6.39 -6.19
CA ILE A 132 -4.18 7.39 -5.16
C ILE A 132 -4.00 8.77 -5.80
N ALA A 133 -3.28 8.85 -6.92
CA ALA A 133 -3.11 10.10 -7.67
C ALA A 133 -4.44 10.66 -8.19
N ALA A 134 -5.43 9.82 -8.50
CA ALA A 134 -6.76 10.29 -8.90
C ALA A 134 -7.61 10.82 -7.74
N VAL A 135 -7.23 10.56 -6.48
CA VAL A 135 -7.90 11.13 -5.29
C VAL A 135 -7.59 12.62 -5.14
N THR A 136 -6.60 13.17 -5.85
CA THR A 136 -6.27 14.58 -5.78
C THR A 136 -7.23 15.42 -6.64
N GLY A 137 -8.29 15.96 -6.02
CA GLY A 137 -9.03 17.09 -6.58
C GLY A 137 -10.56 17.00 -6.49
N GLY A 138 -11.12 17.00 -5.28
CA GLY A 138 -12.44 17.59 -5.06
C GLY A 138 -12.28 19.10 -4.92
N ASP A 139 -12.02 19.79 -6.04
CA ASP A 139 -12.08 21.25 -6.13
C ASP A 139 -12.29 21.65 -7.61
N ASP A 140 -13.38 21.16 -8.20
CA ASP A 140 -13.95 21.76 -9.41
C ASP A 140 -14.88 22.89 -8.96
N GLY A 141 -14.26 24.00 -8.55
CA GLY A 141 -14.93 25.29 -8.59
C GLY A 141 -15.09 25.72 -10.04
N GLU A 142 -16.24 25.42 -10.64
CA GLU A 142 -16.97 26.31 -11.56
C GLU A 142 -18.47 25.98 -11.61
#